data_AF-D1JCA6-F1
#
_entry.id   AF-D1JCA6-F1
#
_cell.length_a   1.000
_cell.length_b   1.000
_cell.length_c   1.000
_cell.angle_alpha   90.00
_cell.angle_beta   90.00
_cell.angle_gamma   90.00
#
_symmetry.space_group_name_H-M   'P 1'
#
loop_
_entity.id
_entity.type
_entity.pdbx_description
1 polymer ?
#
loop_
_entity_poly.entity_id
_entity_poly.type
_entity_poly.pdbx_seq_one_letter_code
_entity_poly.pdbx_strand_id
1 'polypeptide(L)'
;MGRIKLTEKEVEYLSVFVKKGRKSARELTRAHVLLLVNRGRTEMEIKDTMGISRATVSNIKKRYREKGLQSALKEKPRSGQPPKYTKRHEAEIIAQACTKSSNGRKSLSIPMKQESPEKYDYEYVRNGTANIFVALEFKAGKRVTQVTERRTMKDFAQFVKILVDEEYPDVEIIRLVIDNLNTHKKKAFYETFSKEEAERILSKIEFHYTPKHASWLNAAEIEINVMDIECTGRRIGDLETLTQEVAAWTKRRNEHEKKIDWKFTREKADKKLSKYYV
;
A
#
# COMPACT_ATOMS: atom_id res chain seq x y z
N MET A 1 -31.76 36.30 -32.07
CA MET A 1 -30.29 36.15 -31.92
C MET A 1 -29.67 35.91 -33.30
N GLY A 2 -28.73 36.77 -33.74
CA GLY A 2 -28.14 36.72 -35.09
C GLY A 2 -27.42 35.41 -35.43
N ARG A 3 -27.39 35.07 -36.72
CA ARG A 3 -26.72 33.88 -37.27
C ARG A 3 -25.21 33.97 -37.01
N ILE A 4 -24.61 32.91 -36.47
CA ILE A 4 -23.15 32.84 -36.32
C ILE A 4 -22.57 32.53 -37.69
N LYS A 5 -21.64 33.37 -38.15
CA LYS A 5 -20.78 33.11 -39.31
C LYS A 5 -19.34 33.00 -38.80
N LEU A 6 -18.73 31.84 -39.01
CA LEU A 6 -17.32 31.63 -38.71
C LEU A 6 -16.48 32.27 -39.82
N THR A 7 -15.30 32.76 -39.47
CA THR A 7 -14.31 33.20 -40.46
C THR A 7 -13.75 32.01 -41.24
N GLU A 8 -13.20 32.25 -42.44
CA GLU A 8 -12.58 31.19 -43.25
C GLU A 8 -11.47 30.45 -42.49
N LYS A 9 -10.63 31.18 -41.76
CA LYS A 9 -9.57 30.62 -40.89
C LYS A 9 -10.14 29.71 -39.79
N GLU A 10 -11.26 30.07 -39.19
CA GLU A 10 -11.91 29.24 -38.16
C GLU A 10 -12.57 27.99 -38.75
N VAL A 11 -13.14 28.08 -39.95
CA VAL A 11 -13.72 26.93 -40.67
C VAL A 11 -12.62 25.94 -41.05
N GLU A 12 -11.49 26.43 -41.57
CA GLU A 12 -10.32 25.61 -41.89
C GLU A 12 -9.77 24.93 -40.63
N TYR A 13 -9.56 25.72 -39.57
CA TYR A 13 -9.10 25.21 -38.28
C TYR A 13 -10.01 24.10 -37.74
N LEU A 14 -11.33 24.33 -37.70
CA LEU A 14 -12.29 23.34 -37.21
C LEU A 14 -12.33 22.08 -38.10
N SER A 15 -12.20 22.24 -39.41
CA SER A 15 -12.17 21.13 -40.37
C SER A 15 -10.96 20.23 -40.17
N VAL A 16 -9.80 20.81 -39.84
CA VAL A 16 -8.60 20.05 -39.43
C VAL A 16 -8.78 19.46 -38.03
N PHE A 17 -9.34 20.23 -37.09
CA PHE A 17 -9.52 19.85 -35.68
C PHE A 17 -10.38 18.61 -35.50
N VAL A 18 -11.43 18.44 -36.31
CA VAL A 18 -12.30 17.24 -36.24
C VAL A 18 -11.68 16.01 -36.90
N LYS A 19 -10.72 16.19 -37.82
CA LYS A 19 -10.09 15.10 -38.58
C LYS A 19 -8.78 14.60 -37.95
N LYS A 20 -8.03 15.47 -37.24
CA LYS A 20 -6.66 15.18 -36.79
C LYS A 20 -6.51 15.22 -35.26
N GLY A 21 -5.77 14.23 -34.74
CA GLY A 21 -5.31 14.15 -33.35
C GLY A 21 -6.33 13.56 -32.38
N ARG A 22 -5.89 13.28 -31.14
CA ARG A 22 -6.77 12.83 -30.06
C ARG A 22 -7.46 14.03 -29.41
N LYS A 23 -8.80 13.99 -29.32
CA LYS A 23 -9.68 15.00 -28.72
C LYS A 23 -10.76 14.33 -27.90
N SER A 24 -11.25 15.02 -26.87
CA SER A 24 -12.40 14.51 -26.11
C SER A 24 -13.67 14.53 -26.97
N ALA A 25 -14.60 13.61 -26.72
CA ALA A 25 -15.90 13.59 -27.38
C ALA A 25 -16.65 14.93 -27.26
N ARG A 26 -16.48 15.62 -26.12
CA ARG A 26 -17.07 16.94 -25.88
C ARG A 26 -16.47 18.02 -26.79
N GLU A 27 -15.15 18.05 -26.98
CA GLU A 27 -14.51 18.99 -27.91
C GLU A 27 -14.96 18.76 -29.36
N LEU A 28 -15.02 17.51 -29.79
CA LEU A 28 -15.48 17.14 -31.13
C LEU A 28 -16.96 17.53 -31.34
N THR A 29 -17.80 17.29 -30.34
CA THR A 29 -19.21 17.70 -30.37
C THR A 29 -19.34 19.20 -30.58
N ARG A 30 -18.57 20.00 -29.85
CA ARG A 30 -18.63 21.47 -29.96
C ARG A 30 -18.12 21.97 -31.30
N ALA A 31 -17.05 21.38 -31.82
CA ALA A 31 -16.52 21.68 -33.14
C ALA A 31 -17.56 21.41 -34.26
N HIS A 32 -18.19 20.23 -34.24
CA HIS A 32 -19.24 19.88 -35.21
C HIS A 32 -20.47 20.79 -35.10
N VAL A 33 -20.90 21.15 -33.89
CA VAL A 33 -22.00 22.11 -33.69
C VAL A 33 -21.68 23.45 -34.37
N LEU A 34 -20.48 24.00 -34.16
CA LEU A 34 -20.10 25.29 -34.77
C LEU A 34 -20.04 25.22 -36.31
N LEU A 35 -19.52 24.12 -36.88
CA LEU A 35 -19.51 23.90 -38.32
C LEU A 35 -20.93 23.80 -38.90
N LEU A 36 -21.85 23.10 -38.23
CA LEU A 36 -23.23 22.96 -38.68
C LEU A 36 -24.01 24.28 -38.57
N VAL A 37 -23.77 25.07 -37.51
CA VAL A 37 -24.34 26.41 -37.38
C VAL A 37 -23.83 27.32 -38.51
N ASN A 38 -22.53 27.25 -38.85
CA ASN A 38 -21.96 28.02 -39.97
C ASN A 38 -22.62 27.65 -41.31
N ARG A 39 -22.92 26.37 -41.51
CA ARG A 39 -23.67 25.86 -42.68
C ARG A 39 -25.16 26.23 -42.68
N GLY A 40 -25.65 26.92 -41.65
CA GLY A 40 -27.02 27.40 -41.59
C GLY A 40 -28.03 26.45 -40.96
N ARG A 41 -27.60 25.34 -40.37
CA ARG A 41 -28.52 24.42 -39.69
C ARG A 41 -29.12 25.06 -38.44
N THR A 42 -30.40 24.79 -38.22
CA THR A 42 -31.15 25.24 -37.05
C THR A 42 -30.74 24.45 -35.80
N GLU A 43 -31.04 24.99 -34.62
CA GLU A 43 -30.71 24.29 -33.37
C GLU A 43 -31.47 22.96 -33.22
N MET A 44 -32.68 22.86 -33.78
CA MET A 44 -33.46 21.61 -33.78
C MET A 44 -32.83 20.57 -34.70
N GLU A 45 -32.48 20.94 -35.94
CA GLU A 45 -31.78 20.02 -36.86
C GLU A 45 -30.46 19.51 -36.26
N ILE A 46 -29.68 20.39 -35.62
CA ILE A 46 -28.39 20.01 -35.01
C ILE A 46 -28.60 19.08 -33.81
N LYS A 47 -29.59 19.39 -32.96
CA LYS A 47 -29.98 18.57 -31.82
C LYS A 47 -30.31 17.15 -32.29
N ASP A 48 -31.17 17.02 -33.28
CA ASP A 48 -31.65 15.72 -33.77
C ASP A 48 -30.54 14.97 -34.55
N THR A 49 -29.74 15.67 -35.35
CA THR A 49 -28.62 15.06 -36.10
C THR A 49 -27.52 14.53 -35.17
N MET A 50 -27.20 15.25 -34.09
CA MET A 50 -26.09 14.91 -33.21
C MET A 50 -26.51 14.16 -31.93
N GLY A 51 -27.81 13.98 -31.68
CA GLY A 51 -28.31 13.32 -30.47
C GLY A 51 -28.00 14.07 -29.16
N ILE A 52 -27.92 15.41 -29.19
CA ILE A 52 -27.60 16.26 -28.03
C ILE A 52 -28.77 17.15 -27.65
N SER A 53 -28.77 17.73 -26.45
CA SER A 53 -29.84 18.67 -26.06
C SER A 53 -29.77 20.00 -26.85
N ARG A 54 -30.94 20.60 -27.13
CA ARG A 54 -31.02 21.95 -27.72
C ARG A 54 -30.29 22.99 -26.86
N ALA A 55 -30.36 22.86 -25.53
CA ALA A 55 -29.66 23.73 -24.60
C ALA A 55 -28.13 23.66 -24.78
N THR A 56 -27.58 22.47 -25.06
CA THR A 56 -26.16 22.30 -25.38
C THR A 56 -25.78 23.11 -26.62
N VAL A 57 -26.55 23.02 -27.70
CA VAL A 57 -26.33 23.80 -28.93
C VAL A 57 -26.37 25.30 -28.64
N SER A 58 -27.39 25.76 -27.92
CA SER A 58 -27.56 27.17 -27.54
C SER A 58 -26.38 27.68 -26.71
N ASN A 59 -25.93 26.90 -25.72
CA ASN A 59 -24.81 27.25 -24.85
C ASN A 59 -23.47 27.33 -25.60
N ILE A 60 -23.23 26.44 -26.57
CA ILE A 60 -22.03 26.48 -27.42
C ILE A 60 -22.02 27.75 -28.26
N LYS A 61 -23.15 28.07 -28.90
CA LYS A 61 -23.33 29.31 -29.68
C LYS A 61 -23.12 30.56 -28.84
N LYS A 62 -23.72 30.59 -27.64
CA LYS A 62 -23.57 31.69 -26.68
C LYS A 62 -22.09 31.88 -26.31
N ARG A 63 -21.41 30.80 -25.93
CA ARG A 63 -19.99 30.83 -25.54
C ARG A 63 -19.07 31.28 -26.66
N TYR A 64 -19.33 30.85 -27.90
CA TYR A 64 -18.59 31.32 -29.07
C TYR A 64 -18.72 32.83 -29.26
N ARG A 65 -19.94 33.38 -29.22
CA ARG A 65 -20.15 34.82 -29.39
C ARG A 65 -19.50 35.66 -28.29
N GLU A 66 -19.57 35.19 -27.05
CA GLU A 66 -19.07 35.95 -25.90
C GLU A 66 -17.56 35.85 -25.70
N LYS A 67 -16.94 34.70 -26.05
CA LYS A 67 -15.57 34.37 -25.63
C LYS A 67 -14.69 33.77 -26.74
N GLY A 68 -15.20 33.70 -27.97
CA GLY A 68 -14.48 33.21 -29.15
C GLY A 68 -14.35 31.69 -29.26
N LEU A 69 -13.72 31.26 -30.35
CA LEU A 69 -13.60 29.85 -30.74
C LEU A 69 -12.91 28.95 -29.71
N GLN A 70 -11.76 29.38 -29.19
CA GLN A 70 -10.98 28.55 -28.26
C GLN A 70 -11.74 28.28 -26.96
N SER A 71 -12.44 29.29 -26.44
CA SER A 71 -13.32 29.15 -25.27
C SER A 71 -14.54 28.28 -25.56
N ALA A 72 -15.06 28.31 -26.80
CA ALA A 72 -16.16 27.46 -27.22
C ALA A 72 -15.74 25.98 -27.30
N LEU A 73 -14.50 25.69 -27.65
CA LEU A 73 -13.99 24.31 -27.72
C LEU A 73 -13.59 23.76 -26.35
N LYS A 74 -12.80 24.52 -25.57
CA LYS A 74 -12.21 24.06 -24.30
C LYS A 74 -12.89 24.70 -23.09
N GLU A 75 -13.21 23.89 -22.08
CA GLU A 75 -13.66 24.42 -20.79
C GLU A 75 -12.48 24.96 -20.00
N LYS A 76 -12.72 26.04 -19.23
CA LYS A 76 -11.78 26.41 -18.17
C LYS A 76 -11.70 25.25 -17.17
N PRO A 77 -10.52 24.98 -16.59
CA PRO A 77 -10.40 24.07 -15.46
C PRO A 77 -11.44 24.47 -14.42
N ARG A 78 -12.21 23.50 -13.94
CA ARG A 78 -13.15 23.74 -12.84
C ARG A 78 -12.31 24.11 -11.62
N SER A 79 -12.73 25.12 -10.86
CA SER A 79 -12.22 25.31 -9.51
C SER A 79 -12.56 24.03 -8.76
N GLY A 80 -11.56 23.16 -8.57
CA GLY A 80 -11.73 21.94 -7.80
C GLY A 80 -12.19 22.28 -6.38
N GLN A 81 -12.41 21.24 -5.58
CA GLN A 81 -12.65 21.44 -4.15
C GLN A 81 -11.52 22.28 -3.56
N PRO A 82 -11.81 23.36 -2.82
CA PRO A 82 -10.77 24.14 -2.17
C PRO A 82 -9.97 23.23 -1.22
N PRO A 83 -8.64 23.32 -1.22
CA PRO A 83 -7.80 22.42 -0.44
C PRO A 83 -8.14 22.56 1.04
N LYS A 84 -8.44 21.43 1.69
CA LYS A 84 -8.79 21.38 3.12
C LYS A 84 -7.66 21.88 4.02
N TYR A 85 -6.41 21.72 3.55
CA TYR A 85 -5.22 22.24 4.22
C TYR A 85 -4.55 23.28 3.33
N THR A 86 -4.37 24.48 3.87
CA THR A 86 -3.74 25.58 3.15
C THR A 86 -2.22 25.47 3.27
N LYS A 87 -1.48 26.21 2.43
CA LYS A 87 -0.02 26.34 2.60
C LYS A 87 0.38 26.87 3.97
N ARG A 88 -0.51 27.60 4.64
CA ARG A 88 -0.33 28.03 6.03
C ARG A 88 -0.38 26.84 7.00
N HIS A 89 -1.33 25.93 6.84
CA HIS A 89 -1.38 24.70 7.64
C HIS A 89 -0.15 23.82 7.40
N GLU A 90 0.32 23.69 6.15
CA GLU A 90 1.58 23.00 5.86
C GLU A 90 2.77 23.69 6.54
N ALA A 91 2.87 25.02 6.46
CA ALA A 91 3.94 25.77 7.10
C ALA A 91 3.90 25.69 8.64
N GLU A 92 2.72 25.73 9.26
CA GLU A 92 2.55 25.53 10.70
C GLU A 92 2.98 24.13 11.13
N ILE A 93 2.56 23.09 10.40
CA ILE A 93 2.97 21.70 10.70
C ILE A 93 4.48 21.53 10.53
N ILE A 94 5.06 22.07 9.46
CA ILE A 94 6.52 22.01 9.24
C ILE A 94 7.26 22.80 10.32
N ALA A 95 6.79 23.99 10.70
CA ALA A 95 7.41 24.78 11.76
C ALA A 95 7.34 24.07 13.11
N GLN A 96 6.21 23.41 13.42
CA GLN A 96 6.00 22.65 14.65
C GLN A 96 6.80 21.34 14.68
N ALA A 97 6.96 20.66 13.53
CA ALA A 97 7.78 19.45 13.41
C ALA A 97 9.29 19.74 13.39
N CYS A 98 9.69 20.90 12.85
CA CYS A 98 11.09 21.32 12.74
C CYS A 98 11.57 22.16 13.92
N THR A 99 10.68 22.53 14.86
CA THR A 99 11.13 23.15 16.11
C THR A 99 11.89 22.11 16.92
N LYS A 100 13.19 22.30 17.10
CA LYS A 100 14.00 21.48 18.01
C LYS A 100 13.38 21.57 19.40
N SER A 101 12.85 20.44 19.89
CA SER A 101 12.53 20.31 21.30
C SER A 101 13.80 20.63 22.08
N SER A 102 13.74 21.64 22.97
CA SER A 102 14.82 21.89 23.90
C SER A 102 14.99 20.61 24.72
N ASN A 103 16.15 19.97 24.62
CA ASN A 103 16.51 18.76 25.36
C ASN A 103 15.83 18.72 26.74
N GLY A 104 14.90 17.78 26.93
CA GLY A 104 14.45 17.37 28.26
C GLY A 104 13.28 18.14 28.90
N ARG A 105 12.42 18.84 28.17
CA ARG A 105 11.12 19.24 28.77
C ARG A 105 10.11 18.11 28.64
N LYS A 106 10.06 17.24 29.66
CA LYS A 106 8.81 16.54 30.01
C LYS A 106 7.75 17.62 30.18
N SER A 107 6.71 17.61 29.37
CA SER A 107 5.52 18.43 29.60
C SER A 107 5.06 18.22 31.05
N LEU A 108 5.18 19.25 31.88
CA LEU A 108 4.73 19.20 33.27
C LEU A 108 3.22 19.06 33.25
N SER A 109 2.70 18.05 33.95
CA SER A 109 1.27 17.86 34.22
C SER A 109 0.63 19.19 34.63
N ILE A 110 -0.47 19.57 34.00
CA ILE A 110 -1.23 20.74 34.45
C ILE A 110 -1.88 20.38 35.78
N PRO A 111 -1.61 21.11 36.89
CA PRO A 111 -2.15 20.77 38.19
C PRO A 111 -3.68 20.76 38.17
N MET A 112 -4.26 19.80 38.90
CA MET A 112 -5.70 19.57 38.98
C MET A 112 -6.43 20.85 39.40
N LYS A 113 -7.47 21.24 38.63
CA LYS A 113 -8.45 22.25 39.07
C LYS A 113 -9.68 21.53 39.63
N GLN A 114 -10.32 22.12 40.63
CA GLN A 114 -11.55 21.61 41.21
C GLN A 114 -12.61 21.42 40.10
N GLU A 115 -13.24 20.24 40.07
CA GLU A 115 -14.17 19.75 39.03
C GLU A 115 -13.58 19.38 37.65
N SER A 116 -12.25 19.27 37.51
CA SER A 116 -11.64 18.74 36.28
C SER A 116 -10.68 17.59 36.58
N PRO A 117 -10.90 16.38 36.01
CA PRO A 117 -9.94 15.28 36.12
C PRO A 117 -8.56 15.69 35.61
N GLU A 118 -7.52 15.12 36.19
CA GLU A 118 -6.14 15.24 35.71
C GLU A 118 -6.07 14.83 34.23
N LYS A 119 -5.44 15.65 33.40
CA LYS A 119 -5.27 15.41 31.96
C LYS A 119 -3.80 15.19 31.67
N TYR A 120 -3.45 13.98 31.24
CA TYR A 120 -2.12 13.65 30.73
C TYR A 120 -2.06 13.96 29.24
N ASP A 121 -1.06 14.72 28.81
CA ASP A 121 -0.73 14.86 27.39
C ASP A 121 0.03 13.60 26.96
N TYR A 122 -0.49 12.87 25.97
CA TYR A 122 0.12 11.62 25.50
C TYR A 122 1.24 11.94 24.50
N GLU A 123 2.39 12.38 25.00
CA GLU A 123 3.58 12.49 24.18
C GLU A 123 4.13 11.09 23.88
N TYR A 124 3.79 10.58 22.70
CA TYR A 124 4.33 9.32 22.19
C TYR A 124 5.79 9.50 21.77
N VAL A 125 6.72 8.94 22.56
CA VAL A 125 8.12 8.77 22.17
C VAL A 125 8.28 7.39 21.53
N ARG A 126 8.65 7.35 20.25
CA ARG A 126 8.91 6.10 19.53
C ARG A 126 10.29 5.57 19.91
N ASN A 127 10.35 4.52 20.72
CA ASN A 127 11.60 3.83 21.13
C ASN A 127 12.18 2.91 20.02
N GLY A 128 11.90 3.20 18.76
CA GLY A 128 12.32 2.38 17.62
C GLY A 128 11.34 1.26 17.26
N THR A 129 11.86 0.21 16.63
CA THR A 129 11.15 -1.00 16.24
C THR A 129 12.07 -2.20 16.40
N ALA A 130 11.55 -3.31 16.91
CA ALA A 130 12.23 -4.60 16.92
C ALA A 130 11.63 -5.53 15.85
N ASN A 131 12.33 -6.62 15.59
CA ASN A 131 11.90 -7.70 14.71
C ASN A 131 11.72 -8.99 15.53
N ILE A 132 10.76 -9.83 15.11
CA ILE A 132 10.57 -11.16 15.66
C ILE A 132 10.58 -12.13 14.49
N PHE A 133 11.55 -13.04 14.46
CA PHE A 133 11.48 -14.21 13.59
C PHE A 133 10.59 -15.26 14.23
N VAL A 134 9.75 -15.90 13.41
CA VAL A 134 8.86 -16.98 13.82
C VAL A 134 8.97 -18.12 12.83
N ALA A 135 9.36 -19.29 13.31
CA ALA A 135 9.28 -20.56 12.58
C ALA A 135 8.24 -21.45 13.25
N LEU A 136 7.48 -22.19 12.45
CA LEU A 136 6.33 -22.96 12.91
C LEU A 136 6.31 -24.33 12.23
N GLU A 137 6.32 -25.37 13.04
CA GLU A 137 5.94 -26.73 12.64
C GLU A 137 4.50 -26.98 13.09
N PHE A 138 3.55 -26.55 12.26
CA PHE A 138 2.13 -26.46 12.64
C PHE A 138 1.48 -27.81 12.95
N LYS A 139 1.99 -28.91 12.38
CA LYS A 139 1.49 -30.28 12.64
C LYS A 139 1.97 -30.83 13.97
N ALA A 140 3.22 -30.60 14.31
CA ALA A 140 3.78 -30.99 15.60
C ALA A 140 3.27 -30.07 16.73
N GLY A 141 2.85 -28.86 16.39
CA GLY A 141 2.54 -27.86 17.42
C GLY A 141 3.83 -27.38 18.07
N LYS A 142 4.91 -27.22 17.29
CA LYS A 142 6.17 -26.60 17.74
C LYS A 142 6.38 -25.27 17.03
N ARG A 143 6.87 -24.27 17.75
CA ARG A 143 7.29 -22.97 17.21
C ARG A 143 8.63 -22.56 17.79
N VAL A 144 9.38 -21.77 17.03
CA VAL A 144 10.66 -21.19 17.44
C VAL A 144 10.59 -19.70 17.14
N THR A 145 10.98 -18.87 18.11
CA THR A 145 10.92 -17.42 17.99
C THR A 145 12.23 -16.79 18.39
N GLN A 146 12.65 -15.75 17.67
CA GLN A 146 13.83 -14.97 18.02
C GLN A 146 13.55 -13.49 17.86
N VAL A 147 13.76 -12.72 18.93
CA VAL A 147 13.68 -11.26 18.90
C VAL A 147 15.03 -10.70 18.49
N THR A 148 15.03 -9.77 17.54
CA THR A 148 16.23 -9.10 17.03
C THR A 148 15.96 -7.61 16.87
N GLU A 149 17.00 -6.77 16.98
CA GLU A 149 16.84 -5.33 16.73
C GLU A 149 16.52 -5.02 15.26
N ARG A 150 17.03 -5.87 14.35
CA ARG A 150 16.95 -5.68 12.90
C ARG A 150 16.52 -6.96 12.21
N ARG A 151 16.10 -6.81 10.94
CA ARG A 151 15.71 -7.90 10.05
C ARG A 151 16.61 -7.91 8.82
N THR A 152 17.90 -8.14 9.01
CA THR A 152 18.90 -8.22 7.95
C THR A 152 19.07 -9.64 7.42
N MET A 153 19.86 -9.81 6.35
CA MET A 153 20.29 -11.12 5.87
C MET A 153 21.09 -11.88 6.94
N LYS A 154 21.90 -11.18 7.74
CA LYS A 154 22.66 -11.77 8.84
C LYS A 154 21.76 -12.33 9.93
N ASP A 155 20.77 -11.54 10.35
CA ASP A 155 19.82 -11.96 11.37
C ASP A 155 19.02 -13.18 10.91
N PHE A 156 18.60 -13.19 9.63
CA PHE A 156 17.90 -14.34 9.04
C PHE A 156 18.78 -15.60 9.00
N ALA A 157 20.03 -15.49 8.55
CA ALA A 157 20.95 -16.62 8.46
C ALA A 157 21.28 -17.20 9.86
N GLN A 158 21.44 -16.33 10.87
CA GLN A 158 21.60 -16.76 12.27
C GLN A 158 20.35 -17.47 12.79
N PHE A 159 19.16 -16.95 12.51
CA PHE A 159 17.92 -17.61 12.92
C PHE A 159 17.78 -19.01 12.28
N VAL A 160 18.08 -19.17 10.99
CA VAL A 160 18.04 -20.48 10.34
C VAL A 160 19.13 -21.42 10.88
N LYS A 161 20.31 -20.90 11.25
CA LYS A 161 21.34 -21.70 11.91
C LYS A 161 20.84 -22.29 13.24
N ILE A 162 20.12 -21.53 14.06
CA ILE A 162 19.48 -22.03 15.29
C ILE A 162 18.50 -23.17 14.96
N LEU A 163 17.71 -23.03 13.90
CA LEU A 163 16.80 -24.11 13.48
C LEU A 163 17.55 -25.40 13.13
N VAL A 164 18.69 -25.29 12.46
CA VAL A 164 19.48 -26.44 12.01
C VAL A 164 20.27 -27.09 13.13
N ASP A 165 20.88 -26.29 14.01
CA ASP A 165 21.84 -26.78 14.99
C ASP A 165 21.22 -27.09 16.35
N GLU A 166 20.18 -26.37 16.75
CA GLU A 166 19.59 -26.49 18.08
C GLU A 166 18.21 -27.17 18.02
N GLU A 167 17.37 -26.79 17.07
CA GLU A 167 15.96 -27.21 17.07
C GLU A 167 15.70 -28.51 16.32
N TYR A 168 16.46 -28.78 15.26
CA TYR A 168 16.34 -29.96 14.41
C TYR A 168 17.72 -30.56 14.02
N PRO A 169 18.64 -30.81 14.98
CA PRO A 169 20.00 -31.28 14.69
C PRO A 169 20.02 -32.66 14.01
N ASP A 170 19.06 -33.52 14.32
CA ASP A 170 19.03 -34.91 13.83
C ASP A 170 18.25 -35.07 12.52
N VAL A 171 17.66 -33.99 12.00
CA VAL A 171 16.89 -34.01 10.76
C VAL A 171 17.84 -33.92 9.55
N GLU A 172 17.57 -34.76 8.55
CA GLU A 172 18.30 -34.75 7.28
C GLU A 172 18.00 -33.49 6.45
N ILE A 173 16.71 -33.13 6.29
CA ILE A 173 16.25 -31.98 5.50
C ILE A 173 15.10 -31.26 6.20
N ILE A 174 15.25 -29.94 6.37
CA ILE A 174 14.20 -29.01 6.79
C ILE A 174 13.62 -28.35 5.53
N ARG A 175 12.35 -28.64 5.26
CA ARG A 175 11.59 -27.97 4.18
C ARG A 175 11.06 -26.63 4.67
N LEU A 176 11.79 -25.57 4.36
CA LEU A 176 11.51 -24.24 4.86
C LEU A 176 10.59 -23.49 3.89
N VAL A 177 9.31 -23.36 4.27
CA VAL A 177 8.31 -22.60 3.52
C VAL A 177 8.32 -21.14 3.97
N ILE A 178 8.61 -20.21 3.05
CA ILE A 178 8.80 -18.78 3.38
C ILE A 178 8.21 -17.84 2.32
N ASP A 179 8.04 -16.58 2.70
CA ASP A 179 7.69 -15.51 1.76
C ASP A 179 8.89 -15.07 0.90
N ASN A 180 8.66 -14.12 -0.02
CA ASN A 180 9.67 -13.64 -0.96
C ASN A 180 10.40 -12.39 -0.44
N LEU A 181 10.56 -12.26 0.88
CA LEU A 181 11.26 -11.13 1.47
C LEU A 181 12.70 -11.06 0.94
N ASN A 182 13.24 -9.85 0.78
CA ASN A 182 14.56 -9.64 0.19
C ASN A 182 15.72 -10.29 0.97
N THR A 183 15.54 -10.56 2.27
CA THR A 183 16.50 -11.24 3.16
C THR A 183 16.47 -12.76 3.03
N HIS A 184 15.35 -13.34 2.58
CA HIS A 184 15.12 -14.77 2.47
C HIS A 184 15.82 -15.35 1.23
N LYS A 185 17.15 -15.34 1.22
CA LYS A 185 17.95 -15.78 0.07
C LYS A 185 19.12 -16.62 0.53
N LYS A 186 19.50 -17.62 -0.28
CA LYS A 186 20.73 -18.41 -0.06
C LYS A 186 21.98 -17.55 0.11
N LYS A 187 22.05 -16.40 -0.58
CA LYS A 187 23.15 -15.42 -0.44
C LYS A 187 23.34 -14.94 1.00
N ALA A 188 22.27 -14.88 1.80
CA ALA A 188 22.34 -14.46 3.20
C ALA A 188 23.32 -15.32 4.02
N PHE A 189 23.41 -16.62 3.74
CA PHE A 189 24.29 -17.54 4.45
C PHE A 189 25.76 -17.28 4.09
N TYR A 190 26.06 -17.13 2.81
CA TYR A 190 27.42 -16.81 2.33
C TYR A 190 27.89 -15.40 2.72
N GLU A 191 26.96 -14.45 2.96
CA GLU A 191 27.30 -13.12 3.50
C GLU A 191 27.54 -13.12 5.03
N THR A 192 27.08 -14.17 5.72
CA THR A 192 27.08 -14.22 7.19
C THR A 192 28.12 -15.18 7.75
N PHE A 193 28.35 -16.30 7.07
CA PHE A 193 29.22 -17.40 7.51
C PHE A 193 30.36 -17.65 6.53
N SER A 194 31.35 -18.46 6.95
CA SER A 194 32.34 -18.99 6.01
C SER A 194 31.64 -19.86 4.96
N LYS A 195 32.32 -20.11 3.83
CA LYS A 195 31.75 -20.93 2.75
C LYS A 195 31.37 -22.32 3.24
N GLU A 196 32.25 -22.94 4.03
CA GLU A 196 32.08 -24.29 4.58
C GLU A 196 30.86 -24.36 5.51
N GLU A 197 30.72 -23.36 6.40
CA GLU A 197 29.61 -23.29 7.33
C GLU A 197 28.27 -22.98 6.63
N ALA A 198 28.30 -22.07 5.63
CA ALA A 198 27.13 -21.78 4.82
C ALA A 198 26.67 -23.02 4.04
N GLU A 199 27.59 -23.78 3.45
CA GLU A 199 27.29 -25.03 2.73
C GLU A 199 26.76 -26.12 3.68
N ARG A 200 27.34 -26.26 4.88
CA ARG A 200 26.84 -27.18 5.91
C ARG A 200 25.39 -26.88 6.27
N ILE A 201 25.07 -25.62 6.58
CA ILE A 201 23.70 -25.20 6.94
C ILE A 201 22.77 -25.41 5.74
N LEU A 202 23.14 -24.92 4.55
CA LEU A 202 22.31 -25.01 3.35
C LEU A 202 22.08 -26.45 2.88
N SER A 203 22.99 -27.39 3.18
CA SER A 203 22.81 -28.81 2.86
C SER A 203 21.58 -29.43 3.54
N LYS A 204 21.15 -28.88 4.67
CA LYS A 204 19.98 -29.32 5.43
C LYS A 204 18.72 -28.53 5.10
N ILE A 205 18.75 -27.53 4.22
CA ILE A 205 17.60 -26.66 3.94
C ILE A 205 17.09 -26.81 2.51
N GLU A 206 15.82 -27.17 2.37
CA GLU A 206 15.08 -27.10 1.12
C GLU A 206 14.13 -25.88 1.16
N PHE A 207 14.40 -24.86 0.35
CA PHE A 207 13.59 -23.64 0.31
C PHE A 207 12.35 -23.80 -0.58
N HIS A 208 11.17 -23.50 -0.03
CA HIS A 208 9.93 -23.36 -0.78
C HIS A 208 9.37 -21.94 -0.61
N TYR A 209 9.42 -21.15 -1.69
CA TYR A 209 8.87 -19.80 -1.68
C TYR A 209 7.38 -19.83 -2.00
N THR A 210 6.58 -19.14 -1.20
CA THR A 210 5.17 -18.92 -1.51
C THR A 210 5.01 -18.13 -2.82
N PRO A 211 3.92 -18.31 -3.59
CA PRO A 211 3.66 -17.47 -4.76
C PRO A 211 3.57 -15.99 -4.38
N LYS A 212 3.91 -15.10 -5.33
CA LYS A 212 3.74 -13.66 -5.13
C LYS A 212 2.29 -13.34 -4.79
N HIS A 213 2.08 -12.47 -3.80
CA HIS A 213 0.77 -12.09 -3.27
C HIS A 213 -0.04 -13.24 -2.63
N ALA A 214 0.62 -14.34 -2.24
CA ALA A 214 -0.02 -15.47 -1.58
C ALA A 214 0.44 -15.64 -0.12
N SER A 215 0.57 -14.55 0.64
CA SER A 215 0.93 -14.61 2.07
C SER A 215 -0.04 -15.45 2.90
N TRP A 216 -1.31 -15.58 2.47
CA TRP A 216 -2.31 -16.45 3.08
C TRP A 216 -1.96 -17.95 3.05
N LEU A 217 -0.95 -18.37 2.28
CA LEU A 217 -0.40 -19.74 2.30
C LEU A 217 0.69 -19.93 3.36
N ASN A 218 1.22 -18.85 3.94
CA ASN A 218 2.26 -18.93 4.95
C ASN A 218 1.64 -19.17 6.33
N ALA A 219 1.72 -20.40 6.84
CA ALA A 219 1.16 -20.76 8.14
C ALA A 219 1.75 -19.96 9.31
N ALA A 220 2.98 -19.45 9.17
CA ALA A 220 3.60 -18.60 10.18
C ALA A 220 2.81 -17.30 10.41
N GLU A 221 2.11 -16.77 9.40
CA GLU A 221 1.26 -15.56 9.53
C GLU A 221 0.10 -15.78 10.50
N ILE A 222 -0.45 -17.00 10.55
CA ILE A 222 -1.49 -17.37 11.51
C ILE A 222 -0.92 -17.32 12.93
N GLU A 223 0.25 -17.90 13.13
CA GLU A 223 0.88 -17.94 14.46
C GLU A 223 1.34 -16.55 14.92
N ILE A 224 1.82 -15.70 13.99
CA ILE A 224 2.14 -14.29 14.26
C ILE A 224 0.88 -13.53 14.70
N ASN A 225 -0.26 -13.76 14.05
CA ASN A 225 -1.51 -13.13 14.48
C ASN A 225 -1.93 -13.55 15.90
N VAL A 226 -1.74 -14.82 16.24
CA VAL A 226 -2.01 -15.30 17.61
C VAL A 226 -1.03 -14.68 18.62
N MET A 227 0.25 -14.54 18.27
CA MET A 227 1.23 -13.83 19.09
C MET A 227 0.84 -12.36 19.31
N ASP A 228 0.34 -11.70 18.27
CA ASP A 228 -0.14 -10.33 18.38
C ASP A 228 -1.30 -10.21 19.36
N ILE A 229 -2.27 -11.11 19.29
CA ILE A 229 -3.41 -11.11 20.21
C ILE A 229 -3.00 -11.45 21.65
N GLU A 230 -2.13 -12.45 21.83
CA GLU A 230 -1.83 -13.03 23.15
C GLU A 230 -0.61 -12.39 23.86
N CYS A 231 0.27 -11.71 23.14
CA CYS A 231 1.57 -11.25 23.66
C CYS A 231 1.91 -9.82 23.23
N THR A 232 1.99 -9.55 21.92
CA THR A 232 2.59 -8.30 21.40
C THR A 232 1.59 -7.19 21.09
N GLY A 233 0.29 -7.41 21.27
CA GLY A 233 -0.80 -6.48 20.95
C GLY A 233 -0.90 -5.26 21.86
N ARG A 234 0.18 -4.93 22.56
CA ARG A 234 0.34 -3.78 23.45
C ARG A 234 1.68 -3.10 23.24
N ARG A 235 1.87 -1.94 23.87
CA ARG A 235 3.18 -1.27 23.89
C ARG A 235 4.13 -2.05 24.82
N ILE A 236 5.33 -2.32 24.31
CA ILE A 236 6.43 -2.93 25.06
C ILE A 236 7.60 -1.94 24.98
N GLY A 237 8.11 -1.53 26.15
CA GLY A 237 8.95 -0.35 26.30
C GLY A 237 10.39 -0.52 25.83
N ASP A 238 10.88 -1.75 25.85
CA ASP A 238 12.28 -2.10 25.60
C ASP A 238 12.41 -3.52 25.01
N LEU A 239 13.59 -3.79 24.43
CA LEU A 239 13.88 -5.04 23.73
C LEU A 239 13.99 -6.25 24.68
N GLU A 240 14.46 -6.03 25.90
CA GLU A 240 14.67 -7.09 26.89
C GLU A 240 13.33 -7.66 27.34
N THR A 241 12.39 -6.78 27.71
CA THR A 241 11.01 -7.14 28.03
C THR A 241 10.36 -7.87 26.86
N LEU A 242 10.50 -7.37 25.63
CA LEU A 242 9.96 -8.06 24.44
C LEU A 242 10.54 -9.47 24.29
N THR A 243 11.84 -9.63 24.50
CA THR A 243 12.53 -10.92 24.39
C THR A 243 12.03 -11.90 25.44
N GLN A 244 11.92 -11.48 26.70
CA GLN A 244 11.43 -12.32 27.79
C GLN A 244 9.97 -12.74 27.59
N GLU A 245 9.11 -11.81 27.17
CA GLU A 245 7.69 -12.10 26.96
C GLU A 245 7.46 -13.03 25.77
N VAL A 246 8.13 -12.79 24.63
CA VAL A 246 8.04 -13.66 23.46
C VAL A 246 8.57 -15.06 23.79
N ALA A 247 9.68 -15.17 24.52
CA ALA A 247 10.22 -16.45 24.97
C ALA A 247 9.24 -17.20 25.89
N ALA A 248 8.65 -16.51 26.88
CA ALA A 248 7.65 -17.09 27.77
C ALA A 248 6.40 -17.54 27.02
N TRP A 249 5.92 -16.74 26.07
CA TRP A 249 4.79 -17.06 25.21
C TRP A 249 5.06 -18.30 24.36
N THR A 250 6.24 -18.37 23.72
CA THR A 250 6.67 -19.51 22.90
C THR A 250 6.76 -20.79 23.72
N LYS A 251 7.40 -20.74 24.89
CA LYS A 251 7.51 -21.88 25.81
C LYS A 251 6.12 -22.40 26.19
N ARG A 252 5.23 -21.51 26.67
CA ARG A 252 3.86 -21.87 27.05
C ARG A 252 3.11 -22.54 25.91
N ARG A 253 3.18 -22.03 24.68
CA ARG A 253 2.44 -22.62 23.54
C ARG A 253 2.99 -23.94 23.06
N ASN A 254 4.32 -24.13 23.13
CA ASN A 254 4.96 -25.41 22.84
C ASN A 254 4.60 -26.47 23.90
N GLU A 255 4.59 -26.12 25.18
CA GLU A 255 4.15 -27.02 26.27
C GLU A 255 2.70 -27.50 26.11
N HIS A 256 1.84 -26.65 25.55
CA HIS A 256 0.44 -27.00 25.27
C HIS A 256 0.24 -27.62 23.88
N GLU A 257 1.31 -27.88 23.13
CA GLU A 257 1.31 -28.41 21.75
C GLU A 257 0.23 -27.76 20.87
N LYS A 258 0.11 -26.43 20.89
CA LYS A 258 -0.96 -25.73 20.16
C LYS A 258 -0.81 -25.90 18.65
N LYS A 259 -1.57 -26.81 18.07
CA LYS A 259 -1.58 -27.10 16.62
C LYS A 259 -2.47 -26.12 15.86
N ILE A 260 -2.16 -25.93 14.58
CA ILE A 260 -3.03 -25.23 13.64
C ILE A 260 -3.72 -26.26 12.76
N ASP A 261 -5.04 -26.29 12.81
CA ASP A 261 -5.87 -27.10 11.91
C ASP A 261 -5.84 -26.49 10.50
N TRP A 262 -4.87 -26.96 9.70
CA TRP A 262 -4.64 -26.46 8.36
C TRP A 262 -5.64 -27.04 7.35
N LYS A 263 -6.70 -26.28 7.07
CA LYS A 263 -7.82 -26.71 6.19
C LYS A 263 -7.57 -26.59 4.69
N PHE A 264 -6.40 -26.08 4.28
CA PHE A 264 -6.06 -25.89 2.87
C PHE A 264 -5.39 -27.14 2.31
N THR A 265 -6.20 -27.99 1.68
CA THR A 265 -5.79 -29.29 1.12
C THR A 265 -5.20 -29.14 -0.28
N ARG A 266 -4.51 -30.18 -0.74
CA ARG A 266 -4.01 -30.27 -2.13
C ARG A 266 -5.13 -30.08 -3.16
N GLU A 267 -6.28 -30.70 -2.97
CA GLU A 267 -7.43 -30.53 -3.88
C GLU A 267 -7.90 -29.06 -3.98
N LYS A 268 -7.93 -28.35 -2.84
CA LYS A 268 -8.24 -26.91 -2.82
C LYS A 268 -7.13 -26.10 -3.49
N ALA A 269 -5.87 -26.49 -3.31
CA ALA A 269 -4.74 -25.89 -3.98
C ALA A 269 -4.84 -26.06 -5.50
N ASP A 270 -5.03 -27.28 -5.98
CA ASP A 270 -5.17 -27.61 -7.40
C ASP A 270 -6.35 -26.84 -8.02
N LYS A 271 -7.50 -26.80 -7.36
CA LYS A 271 -8.65 -26.00 -7.83
C LYS A 271 -8.35 -24.51 -7.91
N LYS A 272 -7.73 -23.94 -6.86
CA LYS A 272 -7.48 -22.49 -6.72
C LYS A 272 -6.33 -22.02 -7.60
N LEU A 273 -5.32 -22.86 -7.79
CA LEU A 273 -4.09 -22.56 -8.53
C LEU A 273 -4.08 -23.18 -9.93
N SER A 274 -5.15 -23.87 -10.36
CA SER A 274 -5.31 -24.44 -11.71
C SER A 274 -4.96 -23.49 -12.86
N LYS A 275 -5.17 -22.18 -12.68
CA LYS A 275 -4.82 -21.15 -13.67
C LYS A 275 -3.30 -20.88 -13.79
N TYR A 276 -2.50 -21.40 -12.87
CA TYR A 276 -1.05 -21.21 -12.78
C TYR A 276 -0.27 -22.51 -13.04
N TYR A 277 -0.93 -23.66 -12.99
CA TYR A 277 -0.38 -24.92 -13.47
C TYR A 277 -0.58 -24.96 -14.99
N VAL A 278 0.47 -24.70 -15.75
CA VAL A 278 0.54 -25.01 -17.19
C VAL A 278 0.86 -26.48 -17.35
#